data_AF-A0ABD5RVT5-F1
#
_entry.id   AF-A0ABD5RVT5-F1
#
_cell.length_a   1.000
_cell.length_b   1.000
_cell.length_c   1.000
_cell.angle_alpha   90.00
_cell.angle_beta   90.00
_cell.angle_gamma   90.00
#
_symmetry.space_group_name_H-M   'P 1'
#
loop_
_entity.id
_entity.type
_entity.pdbx_description
1 polymer ?
#
loop_
_entity_poly.entity_id
_entity_poly.type
_entity_poly.pdbx_seq_one_letter_code
_entity_poly.pdbx_strand_id
1 'polypeptide(L)'
;MSSESKSRGRGGVDRDVDIEVSISADGETALPLQSVVCGRGFLTGKSGSGKSNSAGVLLEEILGRGIPALIVDTDGEHVALKEEYELLHAGASAECDVNVTAESAHTVADVVLDSNVPTILDVSGFFDEDEVVDLVAGVARRLFIRQRSLQKPLLLVLEECHEFIPQKGKDDASEVLVKVAKRGRKRGIGMLGLSQRPADVSKEFITQCDWLAFHRLTWPNDTDVVGDLVDRDHAEAVQDLATGEAFLLADWGRGVRRVQWRQKDTPDYGSAPAIEEAIGTTPDRIGRDIFEAFEDEDDSDDEEARPETLGTYTVFKGSGSGYTQPGLPVAEHLGFEAGESVAVEIGDDELLVTVGDEGDLTYSTYEGTGAKEYAQFTLGSAGVGALDAEPGDTLRVETVGEETVRIVVDTEA
;
A
#
# COMPACT_ATOMS: atom_id res chain seq x y z
N MET A 1 -68.20 37.76 1.57
CA MET A 1 -67.35 37.78 0.36
C MET A 1 -65.94 38.10 0.84
N SER A 2 -65.14 37.06 1.09
CA SER A 2 -63.95 36.65 0.29
C SER A 2 -62.71 37.45 0.72
N SER A 3 -61.59 36.90 1.16
CA SER A 3 -60.98 35.58 0.90
C SER A 3 -59.95 35.21 1.99
N GLU A 4 -59.76 33.90 2.17
CA GLU A 4 -58.74 33.23 2.97
C GLU A 4 -57.29 33.67 2.66
N SER A 5 -56.43 33.65 3.67
CA SER A 5 -55.01 33.31 3.50
C SER A 5 -54.62 32.26 4.55
N LYS A 6 -54.63 30.99 4.14
CA LYS A 6 -54.05 29.86 4.88
C LYS A 6 -52.53 30.03 4.93
N SER A 7 -51.98 30.45 6.06
CA SER A 7 -50.57 30.17 6.37
C SER A 7 -50.49 28.79 7.00
N ARG A 8 -50.05 27.82 6.20
CA ARG A 8 -49.66 26.47 6.64
C ARG A 8 -48.70 26.60 7.84
N GLY A 9 -49.09 26.02 8.97
CA GLY A 9 -48.17 25.77 10.06
C GLY A 9 -47.04 24.89 9.55
N ARG A 10 -45.81 25.40 9.58
CA ARG A 10 -44.63 24.54 9.61
C ARG A 10 -44.71 23.83 10.96
N GLY A 11 -45.13 22.58 10.93
CA GLY A 11 -45.00 21.68 12.08
C GLY A 11 -43.53 21.70 12.50
N GLY A 12 -43.30 22.19 13.72
CA GLY A 12 -42.05 21.92 14.41
C GLY A 12 -41.96 20.41 14.56
N VAL A 13 -41.01 19.82 13.85
CA VAL A 13 -40.59 18.46 14.14
C VAL A 13 -39.74 18.59 15.38
N ASP A 14 -40.39 18.45 16.54
CA ASP A 14 -39.73 18.17 17.81
C ASP A 14 -39.24 16.72 17.70
N ARG A 15 -38.10 16.55 17.01
CA ARG A 15 -37.34 15.30 17.05
C ARG A 15 -36.52 15.41 18.32
N ASP A 16 -36.88 14.66 19.36
CA ASP A 16 -35.93 14.28 20.41
C ASP A 16 -34.76 13.64 19.68
N VAL A 17 -33.70 14.42 19.44
CA VAL A 17 -32.48 13.91 18.83
C VAL A 17 -31.82 13.09 19.93
N ASP A 18 -31.80 11.78 19.75
CA ASP A 18 -31.05 10.91 20.65
C ASP A 18 -29.57 11.28 20.56
N ILE A 19 -29.09 11.92 21.62
CA ILE A 19 -27.73 12.43 21.78
C ILE A 19 -26.80 11.38 22.40
N GLU A 20 -27.28 10.15 22.60
CA GLU A 20 -26.51 9.03 23.11
C GLU A 20 -26.36 7.94 22.05
N VAL A 21 -25.27 7.19 22.14
CA VAL A 21 -24.94 6.03 21.31
C VAL A 21 -24.91 4.84 22.24
N SER A 22 -25.92 3.97 22.16
CA SER A 22 -26.02 2.78 23.00
C SER A 22 -24.99 1.74 22.58
N ILE A 23 -24.06 1.42 23.48
CA ILE A 23 -22.94 0.52 23.18
C ILE A 23 -23.05 -0.84 23.88
N SER A 24 -23.78 -0.95 25.00
CA SER A 24 -23.80 -2.19 25.78
C SER A 24 -24.97 -3.11 25.43
N ALA A 25 -24.73 -4.41 25.55
CA ALA A 25 -25.74 -5.45 25.30
C ALA A 25 -26.94 -5.38 26.27
N ASP A 26 -26.71 -4.86 27.48
CA ASP A 26 -27.76 -4.63 28.49
C ASP A 26 -28.49 -3.29 28.33
N GLY A 27 -28.03 -2.42 27.42
CA GLY A 27 -28.58 -1.08 27.20
C GLY A 27 -28.28 -0.07 28.32
N GLU A 28 -27.44 -0.40 29.30
CA GLU A 28 -27.15 0.47 30.45
C GLU A 28 -25.95 1.42 30.23
N THR A 29 -25.20 1.25 29.15
CA THR A 29 -24.02 2.06 28.83
C THR A 29 -24.15 2.66 27.45
N ALA A 30 -24.05 3.98 27.41
CA ALA A 30 -24.01 4.76 26.19
C ALA A 30 -22.86 5.78 26.21
N LEU A 31 -22.43 6.19 25.02
CA LEU A 31 -21.49 7.28 24.82
C LEU A 31 -22.25 8.51 24.29
N PRO A 32 -21.92 9.75 24.72
CA PRO A 32 -22.48 10.95 24.11
C PRO A 32 -22.11 10.98 22.62
N LEU A 33 -23.10 11.16 21.75
CA LEU A 33 -22.95 11.22 20.30
C LEU A 33 -21.90 12.27 19.89
N GLN A 34 -21.88 13.42 20.57
CA GLN A 34 -20.89 14.46 20.31
C GLN A 34 -19.45 13.99 20.58
N SER A 35 -19.24 13.16 21.60
CA SER A 35 -17.92 12.60 21.91
C SER A 35 -17.50 11.52 20.92
N VAL A 36 -18.46 10.76 20.38
CA VAL A 36 -18.19 9.77 19.32
C VAL A 36 -17.86 10.47 18.01
N VAL A 37 -18.70 11.42 17.57
CA VAL A 37 -18.62 12.01 16.22
C VAL A 37 -17.58 13.12 16.11
N CYS A 38 -17.44 13.96 17.14
CA CYS A 38 -16.55 15.13 17.12
C CYS A 38 -15.41 15.04 18.13
N GLY A 39 -15.43 14.04 19.02
CA GLY A 39 -14.36 13.77 19.97
C GLY A 39 -13.32 12.82 19.40
N ARG A 40 -12.55 12.21 20.29
CA ARG A 40 -11.52 11.23 19.98
C ARG A 40 -11.79 9.95 20.74
N GLY A 41 -11.91 8.86 20.01
CA GLY A 41 -12.06 7.52 20.55
C GLY A 41 -10.87 6.66 20.21
N PHE A 42 -10.55 5.70 21.08
CA PHE A 42 -9.59 4.66 20.78
C PHE A 42 -10.13 3.29 21.19
N LEU A 43 -10.20 2.37 20.23
CA LEU A 43 -10.57 0.98 20.45
C LEU A 43 -9.32 0.13 20.27
N THR A 44 -9.01 -0.69 21.27
CA THR A 44 -7.83 -1.55 21.20
C THR A 44 -8.10 -2.92 21.77
N GLY A 45 -7.45 -3.93 21.22
CA GLY A 45 -7.57 -5.32 21.64
C GLY A 45 -6.99 -6.25 20.59
N LYS A 46 -6.56 -7.45 20.99
CA LYS A 46 -6.03 -8.46 20.07
C LYS A 46 -7.09 -8.90 19.06
N SER A 47 -6.69 -9.51 17.95
CA SER A 47 -7.63 -10.13 16.99
C SER A 47 -8.64 -11.07 17.69
N GLY A 48 -9.90 -10.99 17.24
CA GLY A 48 -11.05 -11.74 17.79
C GLY A 48 -11.52 -11.30 19.18
N SER A 49 -11.04 -10.17 19.70
CA SER A 49 -11.47 -9.65 21.01
C SER A 49 -12.78 -8.84 20.98
N GLY A 50 -13.27 -8.48 19.79
CA GLY A 50 -14.49 -7.68 19.59
C GLY A 50 -14.25 -6.21 19.22
N LYS A 51 -12.99 -5.80 18.99
CA LYS A 51 -12.59 -4.44 18.53
C LYS A 51 -13.42 -3.96 17.34
N SER A 52 -13.45 -4.76 16.27
CA SER A 52 -14.11 -4.45 15.00
C SER A 52 -15.62 -4.43 15.12
N ASN A 53 -16.20 -5.35 15.91
CA ASN A 53 -17.62 -5.31 16.28
C ASN A 53 -17.97 -4.00 16.99
N SER A 54 -17.19 -3.57 17.97
CA SER A 54 -17.41 -2.31 18.69
C SER A 54 -17.34 -1.11 17.77
N ALA A 55 -16.41 -1.09 16.81
CA ALA A 55 -16.36 -0.06 15.79
C ALA A 55 -17.59 -0.09 14.88
N GLY A 56 -18.04 -1.27 14.45
CA GLY A 56 -19.26 -1.46 13.68
C GLY A 56 -20.50 -0.92 14.39
N VAL A 57 -20.67 -1.22 15.68
CA VAL A 57 -21.75 -0.66 16.52
C VAL A 57 -21.75 0.87 16.47
N LEU A 58 -20.59 1.51 16.61
CA LEU A 58 -20.50 2.97 16.55
C LEU A 58 -20.79 3.50 15.14
N LEU A 59 -20.30 2.83 14.11
CA LEU A 59 -20.50 3.21 12.71
C LEU A 59 -21.97 3.12 12.31
N GLU A 60 -22.66 2.02 12.64
CA GLU A 60 -24.11 1.86 12.41
C GLU A 60 -24.92 2.98 13.07
N GLU A 61 -24.58 3.29 14.32
CA GLU A 61 -25.25 4.34 15.09
C GLU A 61 -25.08 5.72 14.43
N ILE A 62 -23.89 6.08 13.96
CA ILE A 62 -23.68 7.39 13.33
C ILE A 62 -24.24 7.43 11.90
N LEU A 63 -24.07 6.36 11.11
CA LEU A 63 -24.55 6.27 9.73
C LEU A 63 -26.09 6.25 9.69
N GLY A 64 -26.73 5.51 10.61
CA GLY A 64 -28.19 5.51 10.78
C GLY A 64 -28.77 6.88 11.16
N ARG A 65 -27.94 7.77 11.74
CA ARG A 65 -28.30 9.18 12.00
C ARG A 65 -27.98 10.12 10.83
N GLY A 66 -27.44 9.60 9.72
CA GLY A 66 -27.05 10.36 8.53
C GLY A 66 -25.78 11.20 8.71
N ILE A 67 -24.97 10.88 9.72
CA ILE A 67 -23.69 11.54 9.96
C ILE A 67 -22.64 10.81 9.13
N PRO A 68 -21.92 11.51 8.22
CA PRO A 68 -20.92 10.85 7.39
C PRO A 68 -19.74 10.37 8.23
N ALA A 69 -19.15 9.27 7.78
CA ALA A 69 -17.88 8.76 8.24
C ALA A 69 -16.94 8.56 7.05
N LEU A 70 -15.65 8.77 7.27
CA LEU A 70 -14.60 8.32 6.37
C LEU A 70 -13.79 7.26 7.10
N ILE A 71 -13.76 6.06 6.57
CA ILE A 71 -13.11 4.88 7.18
C ILE A 71 -11.88 4.58 6.35
N VAL A 72 -10.68 4.76 6.92
CA VAL A 72 -9.45 4.22 6.33
C VAL A 72 -9.35 2.77 6.79
N ASP A 73 -9.58 1.86 5.85
CA ASP A 73 -9.77 0.42 6.07
C ASP A 73 -8.53 -0.32 5.56
N THR A 74 -7.80 -0.96 6.48
CA THR A 74 -6.53 -1.64 6.20
C THR A 74 -6.73 -3.14 5.98
N ASP A 75 -7.80 -3.71 6.54
CA ASP A 75 -8.05 -5.16 6.55
C ASP A 75 -9.35 -5.55 5.80
N GLY A 76 -10.10 -4.58 5.27
CA GLY A 76 -11.34 -4.79 4.53
C GLY A 76 -12.55 -5.16 5.41
N GLU A 77 -12.47 -4.91 6.71
CA GLU A 77 -13.46 -5.38 7.68
C GLU A 77 -14.79 -4.62 7.63
N HIS A 78 -14.82 -3.44 6.99
CA HIS A 78 -15.97 -2.53 7.01
C HIS A 78 -16.84 -2.57 5.76
N VAL A 79 -16.46 -3.32 4.72
CA VAL A 79 -17.21 -3.45 3.46
C VAL A 79 -18.65 -3.92 3.69
N ALA A 80 -18.88 -4.75 4.73
CA ALA A 80 -20.21 -5.23 5.15
C ALA A 80 -21.24 -4.12 5.40
N LEU A 81 -20.79 -2.91 5.79
CA LEU A 81 -21.69 -1.79 6.05
C LEU A 81 -22.47 -1.38 4.80
N LYS A 82 -22.00 -1.70 3.60
CA LYS A 82 -22.68 -1.41 2.32
C LYS A 82 -24.00 -2.18 2.14
N GLU A 83 -24.23 -3.24 2.90
CA GLU A 83 -25.49 -3.97 2.83
C GLU A 83 -26.67 -3.14 3.36
N GLU A 84 -26.43 -2.29 4.36
CA GLU A 84 -27.46 -1.51 5.04
C GLU A 84 -27.34 0.00 4.78
N TYR A 85 -26.15 0.49 4.45
CA TYR A 85 -25.87 1.93 4.27
C TYR A 85 -25.30 2.22 2.87
N GLU A 86 -25.63 3.39 2.34
CA GLU A 86 -25.08 3.87 1.07
C GLU A 86 -23.69 4.48 1.33
N LEU A 87 -22.63 3.67 1.18
CA LEU A 87 -21.24 4.11 1.24
C LEU A 87 -20.56 3.98 -0.12
N LEU A 88 -19.64 4.90 -0.40
CA LEU A 88 -18.65 4.75 -1.46
C LEU A 88 -17.49 3.87 -0.97
N HIS A 89 -17.15 2.83 -1.70
CA HIS A 89 -15.93 2.04 -1.51
C HIS A 89 -14.90 2.48 -2.53
N ALA A 90 -13.83 3.11 -2.05
CA ALA A 90 -12.75 3.65 -2.85
C ALA A 90 -11.45 2.97 -2.44
N GLY A 91 -10.70 2.43 -3.40
CA GLY A 91 -9.40 1.78 -3.14
C GLY A 91 -8.65 1.54 -4.43
N ALA A 92 -7.61 0.71 -4.41
CA ALA A 92 -6.84 0.34 -5.62
C ALA A 92 -7.33 -0.97 -6.28
N SER A 93 -8.21 -1.72 -5.61
CA SER A 93 -8.68 -3.02 -6.09
C SER A 93 -9.91 -2.92 -7.01
N ALA A 94 -10.06 -3.89 -7.91
CA ALA A 94 -11.21 -3.97 -8.82
C ALA A 94 -12.57 -4.19 -8.12
N GLU A 95 -12.55 -4.57 -6.84
CA GLU A 95 -13.74 -4.75 -6.01
C GLU A 95 -14.31 -3.41 -5.51
N CYS A 96 -13.51 -2.34 -5.54
CA CYS A 96 -13.93 -1.00 -5.16
C CYS A 96 -14.89 -0.38 -6.19
N ASP A 97 -15.82 0.46 -5.72
CA ASP A 97 -16.72 1.21 -6.61
C ASP A 97 -15.95 2.20 -7.48
N VAL A 98 -14.84 2.73 -6.95
CA VAL A 98 -13.93 3.65 -7.64
C VAL A 98 -12.48 3.33 -7.33
N ASN A 99 -11.64 3.37 -8.36
CA ASN A 99 -10.20 3.30 -8.21
C ASN A 99 -9.66 4.66 -7.77
N VAL A 100 -8.80 4.66 -6.75
CA VAL A 100 -8.14 5.87 -6.23
C VAL A 100 -6.64 5.67 -6.12
N THR A 101 -5.93 6.78 -6.26
CA THR A 101 -4.48 6.92 -6.07
C THR A 101 -4.22 8.04 -5.08
N ALA A 102 -2.97 8.30 -4.69
CA ALA A 102 -2.61 9.46 -3.87
C ALA A 102 -3.16 10.81 -4.40
N GLU A 103 -3.26 10.99 -5.73
CA GLU A 103 -3.81 12.20 -6.34
C GLU A 103 -5.33 12.40 -6.08
N SER A 104 -6.02 11.31 -5.77
CA SER A 104 -7.48 11.30 -5.53
C SER A 104 -7.86 11.82 -4.15
N ALA A 105 -6.89 12.07 -3.27
CA ALA A 105 -7.08 12.48 -1.88
C ALA A 105 -8.05 13.66 -1.70
N HIS A 106 -7.96 14.65 -2.57
CA HIS A 106 -8.85 15.81 -2.53
C HIS A 106 -10.30 15.44 -2.89
N THR A 107 -10.47 14.61 -3.91
CA THR A 107 -11.78 14.15 -4.38
C THR A 107 -12.48 13.32 -3.30
N VAL A 108 -11.78 12.37 -2.69
CA VAL A 108 -12.31 11.53 -1.59
C VAL A 108 -12.82 12.41 -0.46
N ALA A 109 -12.00 13.35 0.02
CA ALA A 109 -12.39 14.26 1.11
C ALA A 109 -13.57 15.18 0.73
N ASP A 110 -13.64 15.62 -0.52
CA ASP A 110 -14.73 16.49 -1.00
C ASP A 110 -16.04 15.71 -1.17
N VAL A 111 -16.01 14.46 -1.64
CA VAL A 111 -17.19 13.59 -1.71
C VAL A 111 -17.82 13.41 -0.33
N VAL A 112 -17.01 13.11 0.68
CA VAL A 112 -17.50 12.90 2.05
C VAL A 112 -18.12 14.18 2.63
N LEU A 113 -17.53 15.35 2.38
CA LEU A 113 -17.95 16.61 3.00
C LEU A 113 -19.07 17.35 2.25
N ASP A 114 -18.97 17.40 0.93
CA ASP A 114 -19.85 18.20 0.07
C ASP A 114 -21.05 17.39 -0.38
N SER A 115 -20.82 16.15 -0.82
CA SER A 115 -21.88 15.24 -1.24
C SER A 115 -22.51 14.47 -0.07
N ASN A 116 -21.90 14.52 1.13
CA ASN A 116 -22.36 13.83 2.33
C ASN A 116 -22.51 12.31 2.12
N VAL A 117 -21.59 11.74 1.34
CA VAL A 117 -21.51 10.31 1.05
C VAL A 117 -20.46 9.69 1.98
N PRO A 118 -20.84 8.85 2.96
CA PRO A 118 -19.88 8.09 3.74
C PRO A 118 -18.94 7.30 2.82
N THR A 119 -17.68 7.15 3.19
CA THR A 119 -16.69 6.50 2.33
C THR A 119 -15.83 5.54 3.11
N ILE A 120 -15.64 4.34 2.56
CA ILE A 120 -14.60 3.40 2.93
C ILE A 120 -13.45 3.66 1.96
N LEU A 121 -12.32 4.11 2.50
CA LEU A 121 -11.05 4.24 1.82
C LEU A 121 -10.25 2.97 2.13
N ASP A 122 -10.40 1.99 1.25
CA ASP A 122 -9.72 0.71 1.31
C ASP A 122 -8.28 0.88 0.84
N VAL A 123 -7.35 0.73 1.79
CA VAL A 123 -5.91 0.84 1.53
C VAL A 123 -5.23 -0.52 1.48
N SER A 124 -5.98 -1.61 1.70
CA SER A 124 -5.45 -2.98 1.72
C SER A 124 -4.94 -3.45 0.35
N GLY A 125 -5.49 -2.89 -0.73
CA GLY A 125 -5.13 -3.22 -2.11
C GLY A 125 -3.94 -2.45 -2.68
N PHE A 126 -3.30 -1.56 -1.92
CA PHE A 126 -2.12 -0.81 -2.39
C PHE A 126 -0.84 -1.60 -2.16
N PHE A 127 0.06 -1.58 -3.14
CA PHE A 127 1.38 -2.23 -3.02
C PHE A 127 2.45 -1.31 -2.42
N ASP A 128 2.33 0.01 -2.61
CA ASP A 128 3.28 1.00 -2.15
C ASP A 128 2.77 1.70 -0.87
N GLU A 129 3.48 1.48 0.24
CA GLU A 129 3.17 2.10 1.53
C GLU A 129 3.29 3.63 1.48
N ASP A 130 4.23 4.18 0.70
CA ASP A 130 4.40 5.63 0.57
C ASP A 130 3.19 6.26 -0.14
N GLU A 131 2.59 5.57 -1.12
CA GLU A 131 1.37 6.02 -1.78
C GLU A 131 0.18 6.08 -0.80
N VAL A 132 0.05 5.06 0.07
CA VAL A 132 -0.99 5.03 1.11
C VAL A 132 -0.79 6.20 2.09
N VAL A 133 0.44 6.43 2.55
CA VAL A 133 0.78 7.54 3.45
C VAL A 133 0.39 8.87 2.81
N ASP A 134 0.76 9.11 1.55
CA ASP A 134 0.44 10.34 0.82
C ASP A 134 -1.07 10.53 0.63
N LEU A 135 -1.79 9.46 0.29
CA LEU A 135 -3.24 9.45 0.15
C LEU A 135 -3.94 9.83 1.47
N VAL A 136 -3.62 9.13 2.56
CA VAL A 136 -4.20 9.36 3.88
C VAL A 136 -3.86 10.77 4.40
N ALA A 137 -2.61 11.20 4.23
CA ALA A 137 -2.16 12.54 4.60
C ALA A 137 -2.91 13.63 3.81
N GLY A 138 -3.04 13.45 2.49
CA GLY A 138 -3.75 14.35 1.59
C GLY A 138 -5.21 14.50 1.96
N VAL A 139 -5.89 13.37 2.21
CA VAL A 139 -7.30 13.31 2.63
C VAL A 139 -7.48 14.05 3.96
N ALA A 140 -6.70 13.69 4.98
CA ALA A 140 -6.80 14.28 6.31
C ALA A 140 -6.52 15.80 6.27
N ARG A 141 -5.55 16.23 5.46
CA ARG A 141 -5.22 17.64 5.25
C ARG A 141 -6.36 18.39 4.57
N ARG A 142 -6.96 17.80 3.52
CA ARG A 142 -8.10 18.39 2.81
C ARG A 142 -9.31 18.53 3.73
N LEU A 143 -9.67 17.46 4.44
CA LEU A 143 -10.74 17.48 5.45
C LEU A 143 -10.53 18.61 6.45
N PHE A 144 -9.34 18.68 7.05
CA PHE A 144 -9.00 19.68 8.05
C PHE A 144 -9.10 21.12 7.55
N ILE A 145 -8.72 21.38 6.30
CA ILE A 145 -8.80 22.71 5.67
C ILE A 145 -10.25 23.07 5.37
N ARG A 146 -11.00 22.18 4.69
CA ARG A 146 -12.39 22.41 4.28
C ARG A 146 -13.32 22.64 5.47
N GLN A 147 -13.08 21.93 6.55
CA GLN A 147 -13.87 22.04 7.77
C GLN A 147 -13.67 23.34 8.55
N ARG A 148 -12.72 24.20 8.17
CA ARG A 148 -12.63 25.56 8.73
C ARG A 148 -13.86 26.42 8.42
N SER A 149 -14.51 26.19 7.29
CA SER A 149 -15.70 26.93 6.87
C SER A 149 -16.98 26.12 6.98
N LEU A 150 -16.93 24.81 6.74
CA LEU A 150 -18.12 23.94 6.76
C LEU A 150 -18.60 23.64 8.19
N GLN A 151 -17.68 23.25 9.09
CA GLN A 151 -17.98 22.83 10.46
C GLN A 151 -19.10 21.78 10.58
N LYS A 152 -19.18 20.85 9.64
CA LYS A 152 -20.12 19.73 9.67
C LYS A 152 -19.57 18.60 10.52
N PRO A 153 -20.37 17.86 11.29
CA PRO A 153 -19.90 16.65 11.97
C PRO A 153 -19.43 15.59 10.98
N LEU A 154 -18.24 15.04 11.19
CA LEU A 154 -17.63 13.95 10.43
C LEU A 154 -16.77 13.12 11.37
N LEU A 155 -16.93 11.79 11.33
CA LEU A 155 -16.00 10.88 12.00
C LEU A 155 -14.95 10.38 11.00
N LEU A 156 -13.67 10.61 11.28
CA LEU A 156 -12.55 9.93 10.62
C LEU A 156 -12.22 8.67 11.42
N VAL A 157 -12.36 7.50 10.81
CA VAL A 157 -11.99 6.21 11.40
C VAL A 157 -10.69 5.76 10.76
N LEU A 158 -9.73 5.34 11.60
CA LEU A 158 -8.45 4.80 11.17
C LEU A 158 -8.34 3.39 11.72
N GLU A 159 -8.50 2.39 10.84
CA GLU A 159 -8.12 1.03 11.16
C GLU A 159 -6.60 0.91 11.28
N GLU A 160 -6.16 -0.03 12.11
CA GLU A 160 -4.77 -0.26 12.50
C GLU A 160 -3.94 1.03 12.59
N CYS A 161 -4.46 2.02 13.33
CA CYS A 161 -3.99 3.39 13.29
C CYS A 161 -2.53 3.61 13.71
N HIS A 162 -1.85 2.58 14.23
CA HIS A 162 -0.41 2.58 14.41
C HIS A 162 0.37 2.72 13.10
N GLU A 163 -0.18 2.27 11.96
CA GLU A 163 0.43 2.45 10.63
C GLU A 163 0.51 3.94 10.24
N PHE A 164 -0.50 4.73 10.60
CA PHE A 164 -0.58 6.15 10.23
C PHE A 164 -0.21 7.11 11.36
N ILE A 165 -0.25 6.65 12.60
CA ILE A 165 0.05 7.44 13.80
C ILE A 165 0.99 6.64 14.72
N PRO A 166 2.18 6.22 14.24
CA PRO A 166 3.06 5.38 15.02
C PRO A 166 3.67 6.13 16.22
N GLN A 167 4.07 5.36 17.23
CA GLN A 167 4.79 5.85 18.41
C GLN A 167 6.24 6.24 18.07
N LYS A 168 6.81 5.65 17.02
CA LYS A 168 8.16 5.92 16.50
C LYS A 168 8.14 5.98 14.98
N GLY A 169 8.98 6.83 14.40
CA GLY A 169 8.80 7.21 13.00
C GLY A 169 7.72 8.28 12.92
N LYS A 170 7.98 9.36 12.18
CA LYS A 170 6.98 10.37 11.90
C LYS A 170 7.10 10.70 10.42
N ASP A 171 6.03 10.46 9.70
CA ASP A 171 5.81 10.85 8.31
C ASP A 171 4.77 11.97 8.22
N ASP A 172 4.44 12.39 7.01
CA ASP A 172 3.45 13.45 6.78
C ASP A 172 2.04 13.07 7.27
N ALA A 173 1.62 11.80 7.12
CA ALA A 173 0.33 11.33 7.60
C ALA A 173 0.23 11.48 9.12
N SER A 174 1.24 11.01 9.85
CA SER A 174 1.31 11.09 11.31
C SER A 174 1.24 12.53 11.81
N GLU A 175 1.94 13.47 11.17
CA GLU A 175 1.94 14.88 11.56
C GLU A 175 0.57 15.53 11.34
N VAL A 176 -0.05 15.24 10.19
CA VAL A 176 -1.38 15.75 9.85
C VAL A 176 -2.44 15.16 10.76
N LEU A 177 -2.44 13.85 10.97
CA LEU A 177 -3.43 13.13 11.78
C LEU A 177 -3.33 13.52 13.26
N VAL A 178 -2.13 13.66 13.83
CA VAL A 178 -1.96 14.19 15.20
C VAL A 178 -2.50 15.62 15.30
N LYS A 179 -2.33 16.44 14.26
CA LYS A 179 -2.90 17.79 14.22
C LYS A 179 -4.43 17.76 14.08
N VAL A 180 -4.99 16.83 13.32
CA VAL A 180 -6.44 16.57 13.26
C VAL A 180 -6.93 16.13 14.64
N ALA A 181 -6.30 15.18 15.31
CA ALA A 181 -6.66 14.79 16.67
C ALA A 181 -6.68 15.99 17.63
N LYS A 182 -5.62 16.81 17.65
CA LYS A 182 -5.52 17.94 18.58
C LYS A 182 -6.49 19.09 18.29
N ARG A 183 -6.97 19.25 17.05
CA ARG A 183 -7.69 20.47 16.62
C ARG A 183 -8.98 20.23 15.84
N GLY A 184 -9.27 18.99 15.48
CA GLY A 184 -10.39 18.55 14.63
C GLY A 184 -11.74 18.76 15.30
N ARG A 185 -11.84 18.51 16.61
CA ARG A 185 -13.06 18.72 17.40
C ARG A 185 -13.69 20.11 17.20
N LYS A 186 -12.86 21.18 17.16
CA LYS A 186 -13.33 22.56 16.94
C LYS A 186 -13.81 22.82 15.50
N ARG A 187 -13.52 21.90 14.59
CA ARG A 187 -13.85 21.94 13.16
C ARG A 187 -14.90 20.89 12.78
N GLY A 188 -15.46 20.15 13.74
CA GLY A 188 -16.44 19.11 13.48
C GLY A 188 -15.85 17.78 12.98
N ILE A 189 -14.53 17.59 13.06
CA ILE A 189 -13.87 16.32 12.72
C ILE A 189 -13.55 15.60 14.03
N GLY A 190 -14.24 14.49 14.31
CA GLY A 190 -13.81 13.51 15.30
C GLY A 190 -12.86 12.49 14.70
N MET A 191 -12.19 11.74 15.57
CA MET A 191 -11.28 10.68 15.15
C MET A 191 -11.46 9.44 16.00
N LEU A 192 -11.64 8.28 15.36
CA LEU A 192 -11.68 6.98 16.01
C LEU A 192 -10.48 6.17 15.52
N GLY A 193 -9.53 5.89 16.41
CA GLY A 193 -8.43 4.98 16.11
C GLY A 193 -8.77 3.56 16.56
N LEU A 194 -8.46 2.59 15.73
CA LEU A 194 -8.48 1.18 16.08
C LEU A 194 -7.06 0.63 15.97
N SER A 195 -6.61 -0.19 16.91
CA SER A 195 -5.36 -0.93 16.72
C SER A 195 -5.32 -2.17 17.61
N GLN A 196 -4.62 -3.21 17.17
CA GLN A 196 -4.29 -4.36 18.01
C GLN A 196 -3.09 -4.09 18.94
N ARG A 197 -2.30 -3.06 18.61
CA ARG A 197 -1.00 -2.73 19.22
C ARG A 197 -1.02 -1.33 19.83
N PRO A 198 -1.68 -1.13 20.98
CA PRO A 198 -1.75 0.17 21.62
C PRO A 198 -0.36 0.73 22.00
N ALA A 199 0.65 -0.13 22.20
CA ALA A 199 2.02 0.32 22.48
C ALA A 199 2.70 0.98 21.28
N ASP A 200 2.27 0.63 20.06
CA ASP A 200 2.85 1.12 18.80
C ASP A 200 2.13 2.37 18.28
N VAL A 201 1.00 2.76 18.90
CA VAL A 201 0.28 4.00 18.58
C VAL A 201 0.85 5.19 19.35
N SER A 202 0.89 6.36 18.72
CA SER A 202 1.40 7.58 19.35
C SER A 202 0.66 7.95 20.64
N LYS A 203 1.43 8.13 21.73
CA LYS A 203 0.94 8.70 23.00
C LYS A 203 0.39 10.12 22.81
N GLU A 204 0.81 10.85 21.77
CA GLU A 204 0.22 12.17 21.43
C GLU A 204 -1.23 12.08 20.96
N PHE A 205 -1.67 10.91 20.47
CA PHE A 205 -3.07 10.64 20.12
C PHE A 205 -3.82 9.97 21.27
N ILE A 206 -3.31 8.87 21.82
CA ILE A 206 -3.99 8.10 22.89
C ILE A 206 -4.34 8.98 24.09
N THR A 207 -3.40 9.80 24.58
CA THR A 207 -3.63 10.68 25.73
C THR A 207 -4.57 11.86 25.46
N GLN A 208 -4.96 12.06 24.20
CA GLN A 208 -5.93 13.07 23.80
C GLN A 208 -7.33 12.47 23.58
N CYS A 209 -7.49 11.16 23.67
CA CYS A 209 -8.78 10.50 23.49
C CYS A 209 -9.73 10.86 24.64
N ASP A 210 -10.94 11.29 24.27
CA ASP A 210 -11.99 11.61 25.24
C ASP A 210 -12.58 10.32 25.85
N TRP A 211 -12.42 9.19 25.16
CA TRP A 211 -12.75 7.84 25.65
C TRP A 211 -11.87 6.77 24.99
N LEU A 212 -11.62 5.69 25.72
CA LEU A 212 -10.82 4.54 25.32
C LEU A 212 -11.55 3.26 25.73
N ALA A 213 -11.62 2.27 24.85
CA ALA A 213 -12.08 0.94 25.20
C ALA A 213 -10.98 -0.10 24.97
N PHE A 214 -10.53 -0.70 26.08
CA PHE A 214 -9.56 -1.78 26.08
C PHE A 214 -10.29 -3.11 26.08
N HIS A 215 -10.45 -3.71 24.90
CA HIS A 215 -10.75 -5.12 24.77
C HIS A 215 -9.56 -5.98 25.20
N ARG A 216 -9.72 -7.31 25.17
CA ARG A 216 -8.68 -8.24 25.61
C ARG A 216 -7.34 -7.99 24.93
N LEU A 217 -6.30 -7.79 25.73
CA LEU A 217 -4.89 -7.66 25.34
C LEU A 217 -4.07 -8.70 26.08
N THR A 218 -3.08 -9.31 25.43
CA THR A 218 -2.30 -10.42 26.03
C THR A 218 -0.79 -10.20 26.01
N TRP A 219 -0.31 -9.17 25.30
CA TRP A 219 1.11 -8.87 25.19
C TRP A 219 1.53 -7.87 26.26
N PRO A 220 2.66 -8.08 26.97
CA PRO A 220 3.07 -7.22 28.09
C PRO A 220 3.14 -5.73 27.74
N ASN A 221 3.79 -5.38 26.63
CA ASN A 221 3.91 -3.98 26.20
C ASN A 221 2.55 -3.32 25.97
N ASP A 222 1.56 -4.07 25.45
CA ASP A 222 0.22 -3.57 25.18
C ASP A 222 -0.61 -3.47 26.47
N THR A 223 -0.46 -4.42 27.39
CA THR A 223 -1.09 -4.35 28.72
C THR A 223 -0.50 -3.24 29.59
N ASP A 224 0.78 -2.91 29.41
CA ASP A 224 1.44 -1.81 30.10
C ASP A 224 0.80 -0.46 29.73
N VAL A 225 0.25 -0.30 28.52
CA VAL A 225 -0.51 0.90 28.14
C VAL A 225 -1.79 1.04 29.00
N VAL A 226 -2.46 -0.07 29.30
CA VAL A 226 -3.60 -0.07 30.24
C VAL A 226 -3.12 0.30 31.65
N GLY A 227 -1.96 -0.22 32.06
CA GLY A 227 -1.35 0.10 33.35
C GLY A 227 -0.99 1.58 33.52
N ASP A 228 -0.44 2.19 32.47
CA ASP A 228 -0.06 3.60 32.41
C ASP A 228 -1.29 4.53 32.45
N LEU A 229 -2.40 4.15 31.82
CA LEU A 229 -3.59 4.99 31.64
C LEU A 229 -4.68 4.75 32.70
N VAL A 230 -4.73 3.54 33.26
CA VAL A 230 -5.73 3.12 34.25
C VAL A 230 -5.03 2.78 35.56
N ASP A 231 -4.56 1.55 35.71
CA ASP A 231 -3.78 1.04 36.84
C ASP A 231 -3.34 -0.40 36.54
N ARG A 232 -2.48 -0.94 37.42
CA ARG A 232 -1.91 -2.29 37.27
C ARG A 232 -2.94 -3.40 37.42
N ASP A 233 -3.97 -3.21 38.23
CA ASP A 233 -5.01 -4.24 38.44
C ASP A 233 -5.81 -4.45 37.14
N HIS A 234 -6.11 -3.37 36.41
CA HIS A 234 -6.75 -3.44 35.10
C HIS A 234 -5.82 -3.98 34.01
N ALA A 235 -4.51 -3.69 34.07
CA ALA A 235 -3.52 -4.27 33.15
C ALA A 235 -3.40 -5.80 33.28
N GLU A 236 -3.60 -6.34 34.49
CA GLU A 236 -3.70 -7.78 34.71
C GLU A 236 -5.07 -8.30 34.25
N ALA A 237 -6.16 -7.66 34.67
CA ALA A 237 -7.53 -8.11 34.37
C ALA A 237 -7.92 -8.02 32.88
N VAL A 238 -7.30 -7.13 32.09
CA VAL A 238 -7.63 -6.96 30.65
C VAL A 238 -7.31 -8.23 29.85
N GLN A 239 -6.38 -9.05 30.34
CA GLN A 239 -5.98 -10.31 29.71
C GLN A 239 -7.09 -11.37 29.73
N ASP A 240 -7.99 -11.27 30.72
CA ASP A 240 -9.05 -12.25 30.99
C ASP A 240 -10.42 -11.83 30.44
N LEU A 241 -10.52 -10.70 29.74
CA LEU A 241 -11.78 -10.24 29.16
C LEU A 241 -12.29 -11.21 28.07
N ALA A 242 -13.59 -11.51 28.10
CA ALA A 242 -14.25 -12.27 27.06
C ALA A 242 -14.36 -11.45 25.76
N THR A 243 -14.65 -12.14 24.65
CA THR A 243 -14.91 -11.44 23.38
C THR A 243 -16.12 -10.52 23.52
N GLY A 244 -15.96 -9.26 23.08
CA GLY A 244 -16.95 -8.20 23.23
C GLY A 244 -16.93 -7.50 24.59
N GLU A 245 -16.18 -8.00 25.59
CA GLU A 245 -15.94 -7.23 26.81
C GLU A 245 -14.80 -6.23 26.62
N ALA A 246 -14.95 -5.05 27.23
CA ALA A 246 -13.92 -4.04 27.28
C ALA A 246 -13.92 -3.29 28.62
N PHE A 247 -12.76 -2.77 28.99
CA PHE A 247 -12.66 -1.68 29.96
C PHE A 247 -12.82 -0.35 29.25
N LEU A 248 -13.90 0.37 29.56
CA LEU A 248 -14.19 1.70 29.05
C LEU A 248 -13.69 2.76 30.05
N LEU A 249 -12.73 3.56 29.61
CA LEU A 249 -12.28 4.79 30.25
C LEU A 249 -12.86 5.97 29.46
N ALA A 250 -13.55 6.90 30.13
CA ALA A 250 -14.11 8.08 29.46
C ALA A 250 -14.04 9.32 30.36
N ASP A 251 -13.77 10.49 29.77
CA ASP A 251 -13.56 11.75 30.49
C ASP A 251 -14.80 12.22 31.29
N TRP A 252 -15.99 11.82 30.86
CA TRP A 252 -17.26 12.15 31.52
C TRP A 252 -17.76 11.05 32.46
N GLY A 253 -17.08 9.90 32.50
CA GLY A 253 -17.41 8.76 33.35
C GLY A 253 -16.80 8.86 34.75
N ARG A 254 -17.33 8.07 35.71
CA ARG A 254 -16.69 7.87 37.01
C ARG A 254 -15.79 6.64 36.94
N GLY A 255 -14.51 6.85 36.66
CA GLY A 255 -13.51 5.78 36.60
C GLY A 255 -13.74 4.83 35.42
N VAL A 256 -13.09 3.66 35.49
CA VAL A 256 -13.16 2.63 34.46
C VAL A 256 -14.36 1.73 34.67
N ARG A 257 -15.10 1.45 33.59
CA ARG A 257 -16.25 0.54 33.58
C ARG A 257 -15.92 -0.69 32.74
N ARG A 258 -16.21 -1.89 33.25
CA ARG A 258 -16.29 -3.09 32.41
C ARG A 258 -17.62 -3.08 31.67
N VAL A 259 -17.58 -3.22 30.35
CA VAL A 259 -18.76 -3.16 29.47
C VAL A 259 -18.76 -4.35 28.54
N GLN A 260 -19.89 -5.04 28.44
CA GLN A 260 -20.15 -5.99 27.35
C GLN A 260 -20.75 -5.21 26.18
N TRP A 261 -20.00 -5.07 25.10
CA TRP A 261 -20.48 -4.44 23.89
C TRP A 261 -21.59 -5.28 23.26
N ARG A 262 -22.62 -4.60 22.75
CA ARG A 262 -23.65 -5.23 21.92
C ARG A 262 -23.03 -5.72 20.62
N GLN A 263 -23.72 -6.66 19.97
CA GLN A 263 -23.35 -7.03 18.60
C GLN A 263 -23.78 -5.91 17.65
N LYS A 264 -22.97 -5.68 16.61
CA LYS A 264 -23.38 -4.92 15.43
C LYS A 264 -24.45 -5.70 14.67
N ASP A 265 -25.28 -5.01 13.91
CA ASP A 265 -26.34 -5.62 13.11
C ASP A 265 -25.83 -6.13 11.76
N THR A 266 -24.81 -5.46 11.20
CA THR A 266 -24.15 -5.82 9.95
C THR A 266 -23.21 -7.03 10.12
N PRO A 267 -23.11 -7.91 9.12
CA PRO A 267 -22.32 -9.14 9.22
C PRO A 267 -20.80 -8.90 9.30
N ASP A 268 -20.05 -9.91 9.73
CA ASP A 268 -18.58 -9.94 9.74
C ASP A 268 -18.05 -10.72 8.52
N TYR A 269 -17.41 -10.04 7.57
CA TYR A 269 -16.72 -10.68 6.44
C TYR A 269 -15.23 -10.94 6.69
N GLY A 270 -14.63 -10.30 7.70
CA GLY A 270 -13.19 -10.40 8.01
C GLY A 270 -12.75 -11.63 8.81
N SER A 271 -13.65 -12.58 9.10
CA SER A 271 -13.22 -13.85 9.69
C SER A 271 -12.59 -14.69 8.59
N ALA A 272 -11.31 -15.07 8.77
CA ALA A 272 -10.51 -15.93 7.89
C ALA A 272 -11.36 -16.87 7.02
N PRO A 273 -11.06 -17.01 5.71
CA PRO A 273 -11.88 -17.76 4.76
C PRO A 273 -12.35 -19.05 5.40
N ALA A 274 -13.67 -19.28 5.38
CA ALA A 274 -14.29 -20.37 6.12
C ALA A 274 -13.55 -21.67 5.79
N ILE A 275 -12.71 -22.13 6.72
CA ILE A 275 -11.93 -23.36 6.56
C ILE A 275 -12.90 -24.52 6.28
N GLU A 276 -14.12 -24.43 6.78
CA GLU A 276 -15.21 -25.37 6.54
C GLU A 276 -15.68 -25.44 5.08
N GLU A 277 -15.58 -24.36 4.31
CA GLU A 277 -15.83 -24.35 2.85
C GLU A 277 -14.61 -24.88 2.06
N ALA A 278 -13.39 -24.70 2.61
CA ALA A 278 -12.16 -25.24 2.02
C ALA A 278 -11.93 -26.74 2.34
N ILE A 279 -12.46 -27.24 3.45
CA ILE A 279 -12.36 -28.65 3.83
C ILE A 279 -13.42 -29.46 3.06
N GLY A 280 -12.98 -30.14 2.01
CA GLY A 280 -13.83 -31.01 1.19
C GLY A 280 -13.80 -30.65 -0.29
N THR A 281 -13.27 -29.47 -0.63
CA THR A 281 -12.79 -29.21 -1.98
C THR A 281 -11.52 -30.06 -2.18
N THR A 282 -11.54 -30.92 -3.19
CA THR A 282 -10.29 -31.49 -3.67
C THR A 282 -9.64 -30.36 -4.46
N PRO A 283 -8.36 -30.03 -4.24
CA PRO A 283 -7.66 -29.12 -5.14
C PRO A 283 -7.94 -29.56 -6.57
N ASP A 284 -8.43 -28.64 -7.40
CA ASP A 284 -8.68 -28.97 -8.79
C ASP A 284 -7.38 -29.54 -9.37
N ARG A 285 -7.49 -30.62 -10.14
CA ARG A 285 -6.34 -31.14 -10.86
C ARG A 285 -5.84 -29.98 -11.71
N ILE A 286 -4.58 -29.59 -11.50
CA ILE A 286 -3.93 -28.58 -12.33
C ILE A 286 -4.03 -29.06 -13.77
N GLY A 287 -4.94 -28.46 -14.53
CA GLY A 287 -5.11 -28.73 -15.95
C GLY A 287 -4.05 -27.96 -16.74
N ARG A 288 -3.84 -28.35 -18.00
CA ARG A 288 -2.89 -27.66 -18.89
C ARG A 288 -3.27 -26.21 -19.12
N ASP A 289 -4.55 -25.90 -19.06
CA ASP A 289 -5.16 -24.57 -19.09
C ASP A 289 -4.68 -23.65 -17.96
N ILE A 290 -4.35 -24.20 -16.78
CA ILE A 290 -3.75 -23.41 -15.70
C ILE A 290 -2.28 -23.11 -16.00
N PHE A 291 -1.54 -24.05 -16.60
CA PHE A 291 -0.19 -23.77 -17.08
C PHE A 291 -0.19 -22.77 -18.23
N GLU A 292 -1.13 -22.87 -19.16
CA GLU A 292 -1.33 -21.92 -20.27
C GLU A 292 -1.69 -20.52 -19.73
N ALA A 293 -2.48 -20.43 -18.66
CA ALA A 293 -2.78 -19.15 -17.98
C ALA A 293 -1.57 -18.51 -17.27
N PHE A 294 -0.53 -19.29 -16.96
CA PHE A 294 0.78 -18.78 -16.48
C PHE A 294 1.85 -18.74 -17.59
N GLU A 295 1.50 -19.16 -18.82
CA GLU A 295 2.37 -19.09 -20.00
C GLU A 295 2.00 -17.89 -20.91
N ASP A 296 0.95 -17.11 -20.57
CA ASP A 296 0.48 -15.95 -21.34
C ASP A 296 0.37 -14.65 -20.49
N GLU A 297 1.20 -14.50 -19.45
CA GLU A 297 1.48 -13.22 -18.77
C GLU A 297 3.00 -13.04 -18.60
N ASP A 298 3.71 -12.84 -19.72
CA ASP A 298 4.87 -11.94 -19.71
C ASP A 298 4.35 -10.55 -20.07
N ASP A 299 4.25 -9.71 -19.05
CA ASP A 299 3.83 -8.31 -19.11
C ASP A 299 4.63 -7.51 -20.16
N SER A 300 3.88 -6.78 -20.98
CA SER A 300 4.33 -5.53 -21.59
C SER A 300 4.56 -4.48 -20.49
N ASP A 301 5.82 -4.23 -20.14
CA ASP A 301 6.52 -2.96 -20.37
C ASP A 301 7.70 -2.79 -19.37
N ASP A 302 8.88 -2.60 -19.95
CA ASP A 302 10.17 -2.22 -19.35
C ASP A 302 10.92 -3.25 -18.47
N GLU A 303 11.16 -4.47 -19.01
CA GLU A 303 12.39 -5.20 -18.69
C GLU A 303 13.42 -4.89 -19.79
N GLU A 304 14.49 -4.19 -19.40
CA GLU A 304 15.70 -4.00 -20.20
C GLU A 304 16.12 -5.38 -20.73
N ALA A 305 15.94 -5.60 -22.04
CA ALA A 305 16.14 -6.89 -22.69
C ALA A 305 17.51 -7.44 -22.27
N ARG A 306 17.50 -8.53 -21.49
CA ARG A 306 18.76 -9.21 -21.15
C ARG A 306 19.37 -9.68 -22.46
N PRO A 307 20.56 -9.19 -22.82
CA PRO A 307 21.08 -9.41 -24.16
C PRO A 307 21.31 -10.90 -24.39
N GLU A 308 20.81 -11.42 -25.51
CA GLU A 308 21.03 -12.81 -25.89
C GLU A 308 22.52 -13.03 -26.19
N THR A 309 23.16 -13.97 -25.49
CA THR A 309 24.55 -14.34 -25.77
C THR A 309 24.62 -15.18 -27.04
N LEU A 310 25.05 -14.56 -28.14
CA LEU A 310 25.27 -15.20 -29.45
C LEU A 310 26.43 -16.20 -29.41
N GLY A 311 27.35 -16.05 -28.46
CA GLY A 311 28.45 -16.98 -28.25
C GLY A 311 29.39 -16.58 -27.10
N THR A 312 30.17 -17.55 -26.62
CA THR A 312 31.18 -17.38 -25.55
C THR A 312 32.50 -17.97 -26.01
N TYR A 313 33.59 -17.22 -25.90
CA TYR A 313 34.89 -17.58 -26.50
C TYR A 313 36.04 -17.29 -25.55
N THR A 314 36.94 -18.25 -25.37
CA THR A 314 38.12 -18.09 -24.51
C THR A 314 39.30 -17.51 -25.29
N VAL A 315 39.98 -16.52 -24.73
CA VAL A 315 41.19 -15.92 -25.30
C VAL A 315 42.37 -16.87 -25.11
N PHE A 316 42.89 -17.43 -26.21
CA PHE A 316 44.02 -18.37 -26.17
C PHE A 316 45.37 -17.68 -26.43
N LYS A 317 46.42 -18.16 -25.76
CA LYS A 317 47.80 -17.70 -25.98
C LYS A 317 48.37 -18.30 -27.28
N GLY A 318 48.46 -17.49 -28.33
CA GLY A 318 49.04 -17.90 -29.61
C GLY A 318 50.57 -17.75 -29.62
N SER A 319 51.29 -18.83 -29.89
CA SER A 319 52.71 -18.76 -30.24
C SER A 319 52.89 -18.68 -31.76
N GLY A 320 53.16 -17.48 -32.27
CA GLY A 320 53.72 -17.29 -33.61
C GLY A 320 52.70 -17.16 -34.75
N SER A 321 53.17 -16.45 -35.78
CA SER A 321 52.42 -15.86 -36.89
C SER A 321 51.44 -16.79 -37.61
N GLY A 322 50.24 -16.26 -37.87
CA GLY A 322 49.43 -16.67 -39.01
C GLY A 322 48.57 -17.90 -38.76
N TYR A 323 47.56 -17.77 -37.91
CA TYR A 323 46.37 -18.62 -37.95
C TYR A 323 45.14 -17.73 -37.79
N THR A 324 44.40 -17.52 -38.87
CA THR A 324 43.00 -17.12 -38.84
C THR A 324 42.21 -18.35 -38.40
N GLN A 325 41.60 -18.32 -37.22
CA GLN A 325 40.46 -19.20 -36.95
C GLN A 325 39.24 -18.65 -37.70
N PRO A 326 38.27 -19.50 -38.08
CA PRO A 326 37.09 -19.07 -38.81
C PRO A 326 36.41 -17.92 -38.06
N GLY A 327 36.11 -16.84 -38.79
CA GLY A 327 35.43 -15.68 -38.26
C GLY A 327 34.07 -16.06 -37.68
N LEU A 328 33.61 -15.24 -36.73
CA LEU A 328 32.28 -15.33 -36.14
C LEU A 328 31.21 -15.40 -37.24
N PRO A 329 30.30 -16.40 -37.26
CA PRO A 329 29.14 -16.41 -38.15
C PRO A 329 28.03 -15.51 -37.58
N VAL A 330 28.37 -14.26 -37.24
CA VAL A 330 27.44 -13.29 -36.64
C VAL A 330 26.60 -12.60 -37.72
N ALA A 331 27.15 -12.40 -38.91
CA ALA A 331 26.44 -11.79 -40.03
C ALA A 331 25.22 -12.62 -40.50
N GLU A 332 25.33 -13.95 -40.48
CA GLU A 332 24.27 -14.86 -40.94
C GLU A 332 23.10 -14.96 -39.94
N HIS A 333 23.35 -14.71 -38.66
CA HIS A 333 22.33 -14.75 -37.60
C HIS A 333 21.54 -13.43 -37.48
N LEU A 334 22.15 -12.31 -37.84
CA LEU A 334 21.53 -10.97 -37.77
C LEU A 334 20.92 -10.51 -39.11
N GLY A 335 21.03 -11.32 -40.17
CA GLY A 335 20.32 -11.11 -41.44
C GLY A 335 20.92 -10.06 -42.39
N PHE A 336 22.19 -9.66 -42.21
CA PHE A 336 22.84 -8.63 -43.03
C PHE A 336 23.42 -9.16 -44.35
N GLU A 337 23.44 -8.31 -45.38
CA GLU A 337 24.09 -8.61 -46.66
C GLU A 337 25.59 -8.21 -46.65
N ALA A 338 26.40 -8.91 -47.43
CA ALA A 338 27.84 -8.63 -47.53
C ALA A 338 28.08 -7.18 -48.04
N GLY A 339 28.83 -6.39 -47.25
CA GLY A 339 29.16 -4.99 -47.56
C GLY A 339 28.33 -3.93 -46.80
N GLU A 340 27.43 -4.33 -45.90
CA GLU A 340 26.69 -3.40 -45.04
C GLU A 340 27.50 -3.00 -43.78
N SER A 341 27.18 -1.81 -43.22
CA SER A 341 27.86 -1.24 -42.05
C SER A 341 26.89 -1.12 -40.88
N VAL A 342 27.33 -1.48 -39.67
CA VAL A 342 26.51 -1.56 -38.47
C VAL A 342 27.23 -0.90 -37.29
N ALA A 343 26.50 -0.16 -36.46
CA ALA A 343 27.05 0.50 -35.28
C ALA A 343 27.00 -0.43 -34.05
N VAL A 344 28.07 -0.46 -33.25
CA VAL A 344 28.18 -1.26 -32.03
C VAL A 344 28.53 -0.33 -30.86
N GLU A 345 27.73 -0.35 -29.80
CA GLU A 345 27.96 0.45 -28.60
C GLU A 345 28.69 -0.38 -27.54
N ILE A 346 29.92 0.02 -27.20
CA ILE A 346 30.69 -0.52 -26.07
C ILE A 346 30.77 0.59 -25.04
N GLY A 347 30.47 0.28 -23.78
CA GLY A 347 30.42 1.26 -22.71
C GLY A 347 31.64 2.17 -22.64
N ASP A 348 31.33 3.45 -22.46
CA ASP A 348 32.14 4.69 -22.37
C ASP A 348 33.00 5.14 -23.56
N ASP A 349 33.15 4.39 -24.67
CA ASP A 349 33.68 4.91 -25.95
C ASP A 349 33.23 4.03 -27.16
N GLU A 350 32.40 4.59 -28.05
CA GLU A 350 31.81 3.91 -29.23
C GLU A 350 32.84 3.46 -30.30
N LEU A 351 32.62 2.31 -30.94
CA LEU A 351 33.39 1.84 -32.10
C LEU A 351 32.49 1.35 -33.25
N LEU A 352 32.69 1.88 -34.46
CA LEU A 352 31.97 1.48 -35.68
C LEU A 352 32.68 0.32 -36.40
N VAL A 353 31.93 -0.72 -36.77
CA VAL A 353 32.43 -1.92 -37.47
C VAL A 353 31.78 -2.04 -38.86
N THR A 354 32.51 -2.55 -39.84
CA THR A 354 31.98 -2.85 -41.20
C THR A 354 32.23 -4.31 -41.54
N VAL A 355 31.21 -4.98 -42.07
CA VAL A 355 31.25 -6.41 -42.44
C VAL A 355 31.96 -6.57 -43.78
N GLY A 356 32.99 -7.43 -43.83
CA GLY A 356 33.73 -7.73 -45.07
C GLY A 356 32.96 -8.65 -46.03
N ASP A 357 33.48 -8.81 -47.24
CA ASP A 357 32.81 -9.46 -48.39
C ASP A 357 32.33 -10.93 -48.15
N GLU A 358 32.78 -11.60 -47.08
CA GLU A 358 32.39 -12.97 -46.71
C GLU A 358 31.71 -13.09 -45.33
N GLY A 359 31.42 -12.00 -44.63
CA GLY A 359 30.68 -12.02 -43.35
C GLY A 359 31.51 -12.31 -42.09
N ASP A 360 32.84 -12.45 -42.20
CA ASP A 360 33.74 -12.81 -41.09
C ASP A 360 34.27 -11.60 -40.29
N LEU A 361 34.33 -11.74 -38.96
CA LEU A 361 35.10 -10.87 -38.04
C LEU A 361 36.51 -11.44 -37.80
N THR A 362 37.56 -10.64 -38.01
CA THR A 362 38.97 -11.06 -37.80
C THR A 362 39.70 -10.18 -36.77
N TYR A 363 40.54 -10.80 -35.94
CA TYR A 363 41.41 -10.11 -34.98
C TYR A 363 42.87 -10.58 -35.10
N SER A 364 43.81 -9.75 -34.66
CA SER A 364 45.25 -10.09 -34.60
C SER A 364 45.89 -9.51 -33.32
N THR A 365 46.86 -10.20 -32.75
CA THR A 365 47.59 -9.75 -31.54
C THR A 365 48.90 -9.04 -31.91
N TYR A 366 49.25 -7.99 -31.18
CA TYR A 366 50.50 -7.24 -31.38
C TYR A 366 51.23 -6.99 -30.04
N GLU A 367 52.56 -7.15 -30.01
CA GLU A 367 53.38 -6.78 -28.85
C GLU A 367 53.73 -5.28 -28.92
N GLY A 368 53.00 -4.45 -28.16
CA GLY A 368 53.34 -3.05 -27.92
C GLY A 368 54.37 -2.89 -26.80
N THR A 369 55.26 -1.91 -26.90
CA THR A 369 56.33 -1.64 -25.92
C THR A 369 55.75 -1.14 -24.59
N GLY A 370 55.43 -2.08 -23.70
CA GLY A 370 54.87 -1.86 -22.36
C GLY A 370 53.91 -3.00 -22.04
N ALA A 371 54.26 -3.84 -21.07
CA ALA A 371 53.71 -5.18 -20.85
C ALA A 371 52.20 -5.23 -20.55
N LYS A 372 51.39 -5.11 -21.60
CA LYS A 372 50.02 -5.61 -21.73
C LYS A 372 49.83 -6.13 -23.15
N GLU A 373 49.32 -7.35 -23.28
CA GLU A 373 48.97 -7.94 -24.57
C GLU A 373 47.58 -7.42 -24.96
N TYR A 374 47.43 -6.78 -26.11
CA TYR A 374 46.15 -6.25 -26.59
C TYR A 374 45.65 -7.06 -27.79
N ALA A 375 44.33 -7.31 -27.86
CA ALA A 375 43.68 -7.80 -29.07
C ALA A 375 43.36 -6.60 -29.98
N GLN A 376 43.90 -6.59 -31.21
CA GLN A 376 43.68 -5.51 -32.17
C GLN A 376 42.80 -5.99 -33.32
N PHE A 377 41.65 -5.32 -33.51
CA PHE A 377 40.74 -5.54 -34.63
C PHE A 377 41.15 -4.59 -35.75
N THR A 378 41.39 -5.09 -36.97
CA THR A 378 41.85 -4.24 -38.09
C THR A 378 40.76 -4.10 -39.15
N LEU A 379 40.29 -2.87 -39.34
CA LEU A 379 39.56 -2.41 -40.52
C LEU A 379 40.53 -1.66 -41.46
N GLY A 380 40.25 -1.64 -42.76
CA GLY A 380 41.14 -1.02 -43.75
C GLY A 380 41.65 0.40 -43.37
N SER A 381 42.94 0.63 -43.62
CA SER A 381 43.75 1.88 -43.65
C SER A 381 43.55 3.06 -42.67
N ALA A 382 42.61 3.06 -41.72
CA ALA A 382 42.53 4.11 -40.69
C ALA A 382 42.12 3.49 -39.35
N GLY A 383 43.09 3.30 -38.46
CA GLY A 383 42.90 2.60 -37.19
C GLY A 383 42.16 3.43 -36.14
N VAL A 384 41.28 2.77 -35.38
CA VAL A 384 40.69 3.25 -34.12
C VAL A 384 40.32 2.01 -33.27
N GLY A 385 40.64 2.05 -31.97
CA GLY A 385 40.12 1.14 -30.94
C GLY A 385 41.00 -0.06 -30.56
N ALA A 386 41.25 -0.24 -29.26
CA ALA A 386 41.84 -1.45 -28.68
C ALA A 386 41.00 -1.89 -27.47
N LEU A 387 40.65 -3.17 -27.41
CA LEU A 387 39.99 -3.79 -26.25
C LEU A 387 41.07 -4.45 -25.37
N ASP A 388 41.10 -4.16 -24.07
CA ASP A 388 42.10 -4.70 -23.13
C ASP A 388 41.58 -6.07 -22.60
N ALA A 389 42.20 -7.18 -23.02
CA ALA A 389 41.82 -8.55 -22.64
C ALA A 389 43.07 -9.47 -22.60
N GLU A 390 43.19 -10.31 -21.58
CA GLU A 390 44.34 -11.18 -21.33
C GLU A 390 44.10 -12.64 -21.75
N PRO A 391 45.15 -13.43 -22.05
CA PRO A 391 45.00 -14.86 -22.33
C PRO A 391 44.42 -15.62 -21.12
N GLY A 392 43.25 -16.24 -21.31
CA GLY A 392 42.45 -16.85 -20.25
C GLY A 392 41.07 -16.20 -20.11
N ASP A 393 40.92 -14.94 -20.52
CA ASP A 393 39.65 -14.23 -20.44
C ASP A 393 38.59 -14.83 -21.36
N THR A 394 37.33 -14.64 -21.00
CA THR A 394 36.19 -15.12 -21.76
C THR A 394 35.45 -13.94 -22.38
N LEU A 395 35.34 -13.91 -23.71
CA LEU A 395 34.58 -12.91 -24.44
C LEU A 395 33.15 -13.40 -24.67
N ARG A 396 32.17 -12.61 -24.27
CA ARG A 396 30.75 -12.81 -24.55
C ARG A 396 30.28 -11.82 -25.59
N VAL A 397 29.58 -12.33 -26.59
CA VAL A 397 29.00 -11.53 -27.67
C VAL A 397 27.50 -11.57 -27.51
N GLU A 398 26.89 -10.40 -27.40
CA GLU A 398 25.56 -10.20 -26.82
C GLU A 398 24.74 -9.29 -27.73
N THR A 399 23.51 -9.66 -28.06
CA THR A 399 22.63 -8.81 -28.90
C THR A 399 21.97 -7.72 -28.07
N VAL A 400 22.09 -6.45 -28.49
CA VAL A 400 21.54 -5.28 -27.75
C VAL A 400 20.44 -4.57 -28.55
N GLY A 401 19.96 -5.18 -29.63
CA GLY A 401 18.90 -4.69 -30.50
C GLY A 401 18.81 -5.54 -31.77
N GLU A 402 17.83 -5.29 -32.64
CA GLU A 402 17.59 -6.10 -33.86
C GLU A 402 18.83 -6.18 -34.79
N GLU A 403 19.70 -5.18 -34.73
CA GLU A 403 20.85 -5.03 -35.62
C GLU A 403 22.16 -4.72 -34.88
N THR A 404 22.19 -4.76 -33.55
CA THR A 404 23.34 -4.29 -32.75
C THR A 404 23.87 -5.36 -31.81
N VAL A 405 25.20 -5.47 -31.70
CA VAL A 405 25.87 -6.47 -30.85
C VAL A 405 26.86 -5.78 -29.92
N ARG A 406 26.95 -6.21 -28.66
CA ARG A 406 27.92 -5.79 -27.66
C ARG A 406 28.91 -6.93 -27.40
N ILE A 407 30.17 -6.61 -27.18
CA ILE A 407 31.20 -7.58 -26.80
C ILE A 407 31.67 -7.26 -25.39
N VAL A 408 31.47 -8.21 -24.46
CA VAL A 408 31.79 -8.11 -23.04
C VAL A 408 33.00 -8.99 -22.74
N VAL A 409 33.99 -8.45 -22.03
CA VAL A 409 35.15 -9.23 -21.53
C VAL A 409 34.84 -9.68 -20.10
N ASP A 410 34.57 -10.97 -19.93
CA ASP A 410 34.56 -11.61 -18.62
C ASP A 410 35.99 -12.03 -18.27
N THR A 411 36.66 -11.19 -17.49
CA THR A 411 37.95 -11.54 -16.87
C THR A 411 37.72 -12.62 -15.82
N GLU A 412 38.36 -13.79 -15.97
CA GLU A 412 38.40 -14.75 -14.85
C GLU A 412 39.20 -14.12 -13.70
N ALA A 413 38.63 -14.11 -12.49
CA ALA A 413 39.29 -13.61 -11.28
C ALA A 413 40.49 -14.46 -10.84
#